data_AF-A0A925JU58-F1
#
_entry.id   AF-A0A925JU58-F1
#
_cell.length_a   1.000
_cell.length_b   1.000
_cell.length_c   1.000
_cell.angle_alpha   90.00
_cell.angle_beta   90.00
_cell.angle_gamma   90.00
#
_symmetry.space_group_name_H-M   'P 1'
#
loop_
_entity.id
_entity.type
_entity.pdbx_description
1 polymer ?
#
loop_
_entity_poly.entity_id
_entity_poly.type
_entity_poly.pdbx_seq_one_letter_code
_entity_poly.pdbx_strand_id
1 'polypeptide(L)'
;MSSNPSYRHIFHGHAYAAGGFVSRPIHATINVPASSSLPPDGGYQSAQAGPYNLENLIRFDAAYTQVAGSLDSDGTFTTLASSVVENLNIFDVVRARRIVSQLAIYHKPGGKEIAAYPLGSRFEELYVAGRKIDVELDLDTFTANPSWSALQKHLRSSRELQDDLKRRWGWSGPECVTQPREDPESPVIMSLVRRASGCPGTPATPVYVIPVKGFGKVFLAELLMSRNARRLTMVRLELGSPVEGKMSFGGAEGNGSMHPI
;
A
#
# COMPACT_ATOMS: atom_id res chain seq x y z
N MET A 1 -9.90 -33.08 -30.84
CA MET A 1 -9.14 -31.83 -30.61
C MET A 1 -9.91 -31.04 -29.56
N SER A 2 -9.49 -31.08 -28.29
CA SER A 2 -10.14 -30.27 -27.26
C SER A 2 -9.75 -28.82 -27.48
N SER A 3 -10.70 -27.97 -27.87
CA SER A 3 -10.51 -26.53 -27.88
C SER A 3 -10.09 -26.10 -26.48
N ASN A 4 -8.88 -25.56 -26.33
CA ASN A 4 -8.55 -24.85 -25.11
C ASN A 4 -9.60 -23.75 -24.91
N PRO A 5 -10.23 -23.63 -23.74
CA PRO A 5 -11.15 -22.53 -23.48
C PRO A 5 -10.43 -21.21 -23.76
N SER A 6 -11.05 -20.38 -24.59
CA SER A 6 -10.61 -19.00 -24.79
C SER A 6 -10.88 -18.22 -23.51
N TYR A 7 -9.88 -17.50 -23.00
CA TYR A 7 -9.99 -16.67 -21.82
C TYR A 7 -9.78 -15.20 -22.18
N ARG A 8 -10.55 -14.30 -21.55
CA ARG A 8 -10.32 -12.85 -21.56
C ARG A 8 -9.72 -12.44 -20.22
N HIS A 9 -8.61 -11.71 -20.26
CA HIS A 9 -8.09 -11.04 -19.08
C HIS A 9 -8.72 -9.65 -18.95
N ILE A 10 -9.22 -9.34 -17.75
CA ILE A 10 -9.69 -8.00 -17.38
C ILE A 10 -8.60 -7.38 -16.50
N PHE A 11 -7.97 -6.33 -17.01
CA PHE A 11 -6.99 -5.56 -16.26
C PHE A 11 -7.67 -4.69 -15.20
N HIS A 12 -6.99 -4.53 -14.07
CA HIS A 12 -7.35 -3.60 -13.03
C HIS A 12 -6.08 -3.07 -12.38
N GLY A 13 -5.90 -1.76 -12.45
CA GLY A 13 -4.82 -1.05 -11.78
C GLY A 13 -5.29 0.35 -11.46
N HIS A 14 -5.00 0.80 -10.26
CA HIS A 14 -5.35 2.15 -9.82
C HIS A 14 -4.24 2.70 -8.94
N ALA A 15 -4.00 4.00 -9.04
CA ALA A 15 -3.02 4.69 -8.24
C ALA A 15 -3.51 6.10 -7.93
N TYR A 16 -3.16 6.60 -6.73
CA TYR A 16 -3.53 7.93 -6.30
C TYR A 16 -2.47 8.55 -5.37
N ALA A 17 -2.39 9.88 -5.37
CA ALA A 17 -1.42 10.60 -4.55
C ALA A 17 -1.87 10.72 -3.10
N ALA A 18 -3.10 11.20 -2.89
CA ALA A 18 -3.70 11.42 -1.58
C ALA A 18 -5.18 11.11 -1.61
N GLY A 19 -5.81 10.85 -0.46
CA GLY A 19 -7.26 10.67 -0.37
C GLY A 19 -7.71 10.50 1.06
N GLY A 20 -8.94 10.93 1.37
CA GLY A 20 -9.49 10.88 2.72
C GLY A 20 -10.29 12.12 3.08
N PHE A 21 -10.48 12.33 4.37
CA PHE A 21 -11.23 13.46 4.89
C PHE A 21 -10.62 13.96 6.21
N VAL A 22 -10.89 15.23 6.49
CA VAL A 22 -10.67 15.91 7.76
C VAL A 22 -12.03 16.39 8.24
N SER A 23 -12.39 16.07 9.48
CA SER A 23 -13.60 16.55 10.15
C SER A 23 -13.32 17.61 11.22
N ARG A 24 -12.08 17.70 11.73
CA ARG A 24 -11.60 18.79 12.58
C ARG A 24 -10.14 19.11 12.26
N PRO A 25 -9.71 20.38 12.26
CA PRO A 25 -10.50 21.58 12.60
C PRO A 25 -11.44 22.06 11.48
N ILE A 26 -11.34 21.46 10.29
CA ILE A 26 -12.11 21.82 9.09
C ILE A 26 -12.92 20.61 8.64
N HIS A 27 -14.03 20.85 7.92
CA HIS A 27 -14.82 19.81 7.27
C HIS A 27 -14.46 19.75 5.79
N ALA A 28 -13.46 18.94 5.44
CA ALA A 28 -12.92 18.89 4.09
C ALA A 28 -12.64 17.47 3.62
N THR A 29 -12.83 17.24 2.33
CA THR A 29 -12.48 16.00 1.63
C THR A 29 -11.28 16.24 0.72
N ILE A 30 -10.34 15.29 0.71
CA ILE A 30 -9.23 15.28 -0.23
C ILE A 30 -9.75 14.62 -1.52
N ASN A 31 -9.96 15.42 -2.57
CA ASN A 31 -10.50 14.99 -3.88
C ASN A 31 -9.48 14.22 -4.72
N VAL A 32 -8.93 13.15 -4.16
CA VAL A 32 -8.06 12.14 -4.79
C VAL A 32 -7.14 12.67 -5.91
N PRO A 33 -6.21 13.59 -5.62
CA PRO A 33 -5.33 14.18 -6.63
C PRO A 33 -4.46 13.13 -7.32
N ALA A 34 -4.14 13.39 -8.59
CA ALA A 34 -3.38 12.51 -9.47
C ALA A 34 -3.93 11.07 -9.51
N SER A 35 -5.25 10.86 -9.47
CA SER A 35 -5.84 9.53 -9.63
C SER A 35 -5.69 9.03 -11.07
N SER A 36 -5.18 7.82 -11.27
CA SER A 36 -5.15 7.11 -12.56
C SER A 36 -5.70 5.70 -12.42
N SER A 37 -6.38 5.21 -13.46
CA SER A 37 -7.03 3.88 -13.47
C SER A 37 -6.87 3.22 -14.84
N LEU A 38 -6.68 1.91 -14.87
CA LEU A 38 -6.60 1.15 -16.10
C LEU A 38 -7.98 0.80 -16.66
N PRO A 39 -8.16 0.90 -17.99
CA PRO A 39 -9.27 0.25 -18.68
C PRO A 39 -9.20 -1.29 -18.53
N PRO A 40 -10.34 -2.01 -18.66
CA PRO A 40 -10.39 -3.47 -18.65
C PRO A 40 -9.48 -4.16 -19.67
N ASP A 41 -9.19 -3.51 -20.80
CA ASP A 41 -8.37 -4.06 -21.88
C ASP A 41 -6.86 -3.76 -21.70
N GLY A 42 -6.48 -3.11 -20.60
CA GLY A 42 -5.10 -2.73 -20.31
C GLY A 42 -4.72 -1.39 -20.95
N GLY A 43 -3.44 -1.24 -21.29
CA GLY A 43 -2.87 0.00 -21.83
C GLY A 43 -2.07 0.79 -20.79
N TYR A 44 -1.90 2.09 -21.02
CA TYR A 44 -1.15 2.98 -20.13
C TYR A 44 -1.99 4.21 -19.79
N GLN A 45 -2.04 4.56 -18.52
CA GLN A 45 -2.65 5.80 -18.04
C GLN A 45 -1.71 6.46 -17.04
N SER A 46 -1.74 7.78 -17.02
CA SER A 46 -0.98 8.58 -16.05
C SER A 46 -1.79 9.79 -15.64
N ALA A 47 -1.55 10.27 -14.43
CA ALA A 47 -2.13 11.50 -13.94
C ALA A 47 -1.10 12.27 -13.12
N GLN A 48 -1.22 13.58 -13.12
CA GLN A 48 -0.38 14.48 -12.33
C GLN A 48 -1.25 15.52 -11.63
N ALA A 49 -0.80 15.97 -10.46
CA ALA A 49 -1.42 17.03 -9.70
C ALA A 49 -0.35 17.80 -8.92
N GLY A 50 -0.57 19.09 -8.66
CA GLY A 50 0.35 19.92 -7.90
C GLY A 50 0.48 21.33 -8.48
N PRO A 51 0.79 22.35 -7.65
CA PRO A 51 0.86 22.28 -6.19
C PRO A 51 -0.52 22.05 -5.57
N TYR A 52 -0.58 21.30 -4.47
CA TYR A 52 -1.81 21.07 -3.71
C TYR A 52 -1.70 21.72 -2.34
N ASN A 53 -2.77 22.39 -1.93
CA ASN A 53 -2.87 23.00 -0.61
C ASN A 53 -4.30 22.92 -0.12
N LEU A 54 -4.54 22.12 0.93
CA LEU A 54 -5.80 22.11 1.67
C LEU A 54 -5.62 22.93 2.94
N GLU A 55 -6.10 24.17 2.90
CA GLU A 55 -6.14 25.10 4.04
C GLU A 55 -4.85 25.17 4.86
N ASN A 56 -3.70 25.09 4.18
CA ASN A 56 -2.39 25.08 4.82
C ASN A 56 -2.07 23.86 5.69
N LEU A 57 -3.03 22.94 5.88
CA LEU A 57 -2.93 21.73 6.69
C LEU A 57 -2.35 20.55 5.93
N ILE A 58 -2.64 20.42 4.63
CA ILE A 58 -2.11 19.35 3.79
C ILE A 58 -1.55 19.96 2.53
N ARG A 59 -0.26 19.74 2.25
CA ARG A 59 0.44 20.29 1.10
C ARG A 59 1.35 19.27 0.46
N PHE A 60 1.50 19.37 -0.86
CA PHE A 60 2.57 18.74 -1.61
C PHE A 60 2.83 19.57 -2.87
N ASP A 61 4.06 19.52 -3.37
CA ASP A 61 4.46 20.35 -4.52
C ASP A 61 4.03 19.71 -5.84
N ALA A 62 4.22 18.40 -5.94
CA ALA A 62 3.85 17.61 -7.10
C ALA A 62 3.48 16.20 -6.69
N ALA A 63 2.58 15.59 -7.45
CA ALA A 63 2.30 14.18 -7.39
C ALA A 63 2.00 13.65 -8.78
N TYR A 64 2.43 12.42 -9.03
CA TYR A 64 2.23 11.75 -10.31
C TYR A 64 1.97 10.29 -10.07
N THR A 65 1.08 9.75 -10.89
CA THR A 65 0.74 8.34 -10.88
C THR A 65 0.82 7.79 -12.29
N GLN A 66 1.15 6.51 -12.37
CA GLN A 66 1.19 5.76 -13.62
C GLN A 66 0.62 4.39 -13.36
N VAL A 67 -0.26 3.96 -14.25
CA VAL A 67 -0.78 2.60 -14.28
C VAL A 67 -0.61 2.04 -15.68
N ALA A 68 -0.09 0.83 -15.79
CA ALA A 68 0.17 0.15 -17.05
C ALA A 68 -0.32 -1.30 -16.98
N GLY A 69 -0.98 -1.77 -18.03
CA GLY A 69 -1.43 -3.15 -18.20
C GLY A 69 -0.99 -3.66 -19.58
N SER A 70 -0.23 -4.75 -19.62
CA SER A 70 0.25 -5.37 -20.87
C SER A 70 0.14 -6.88 -20.83
N LEU A 71 0.14 -7.48 -22.02
CA LEU A 71 0.36 -8.91 -22.22
C LEU A 71 1.79 -9.08 -22.73
N ASP A 72 2.60 -9.79 -21.96
CA ASP A 72 4.00 -10.06 -22.29
C ASP A 72 4.07 -11.21 -23.31
N SER A 73 5.22 -11.35 -23.98
CA SER A 73 5.41 -12.34 -25.05
C SER A 73 5.30 -13.79 -24.58
N ASP A 74 5.49 -14.05 -23.29
CA ASP A 74 5.34 -15.37 -22.66
C ASP A 74 3.87 -15.66 -22.25
N GLY A 75 2.96 -14.74 -22.54
CA GLY A 75 1.55 -14.81 -22.18
C GLY A 75 1.22 -14.24 -20.80
N THR A 76 2.20 -13.77 -20.02
CA THR A 76 1.95 -13.18 -18.70
C THR A 76 1.25 -11.84 -18.82
N PHE A 77 0.11 -11.68 -18.14
CA PHE A 77 -0.52 -10.37 -17.99
C PHE A 77 0.17 -9.61 -16.87
N THR A 78 0.71 -8.44 -17.18
CA THR A 78 1.46 -7.61 -16.24
C THR A 78 0.68 -6.33 -15.97
N THR A 79 0.58 -5.96 -14.70
CA THR A 79 0.01 -4.68 -14.25
C THR A 79 1.01 -3.96 -13.37
N LEU A 80 1.32 -2.72 -13.69
CA LEU A 80 2.14 -1.83 -12.86
C LEU A 80 1.25 -0.71 -12.36
N ALA A 81 1.28 -0.45 -11.04
CA ALA A 81 0.70 0.74 -10.45
C ALA A 81 1.78 1.48 -9.65
N SER A 82 1.93 2.77 -9.90
CA SER A 82 2.89 3.61 -9.19
C SER A 82 2.28 4.96 -8.83
N SER A 83 2.66 5.46 -7.65
CA SER A 83 2.30 6.77 -7.14
C SER A 83 3.51 7.41 -6.48
N VAL A 84 3.77 8.66 -6.83
CA VAL A 84 4.80 9.47 -6.19
C VAL A 84 4.20 10.76 -5.67
N VAL A 85 4.59 11.14 -4.45
CA VAL A 85 4.24 12.41 -3.82
C VAL A 85 5.53 13.11 -3.42
N GLU A 86 5.75 14.32 -3.94
CA GLU A 86 6.92 15.16 -3.67
C GLU A 86 6.59 16.24 -2.64
N ASN A 87 7.51 16.46 -1.71
CA ASN A 87 7.46 17.50 -0.68
C ASN A 87 6.14 17.53 0.10
N LEU A 88 5.72 16.35 0.57
CA LEU A 88 4.53 16.20 1.38
C LEU A 88 4.72 16.89 2.73
N ASN A 89 3.73 17.67 3.16
CA ASN A 89 3.61 18.23 4.50
C ASN A 89 2.16 18.09 4.99
N ILE A 90 1.98 17.43 6.13
CA ILE A 90 0.69 17.20 6.78
C ILE A 90 0.77 17.76 8.20
N PHE A 91 0.03 18.84 8.44
CA PHE A 91 -0.08 19.60 9.70
C PHE A 91 1.27 19.98 10.31
N ASP A 92 2.33 20.11 9.52
CA ASP A 92 3.69 20.32 10.01
C ASP A 92 4.21 19.18 10.92
N VAL A 93 3.50 18.06 10.96
CA VAL A 93 3.83 16.88 11.76
C VAL A 93 4.47 15.80 10.89
N VAL A 94 3.84 15.42 9.79
CA VAL A 94 4.38 14.41 8.87
C VAL A 94 4.89 15.13 7.63
N ARG A 95 6.19 14.99 7.35
CA ARG A 95 6.82 15.55 6.16
C ARG A 95 7.63 14.49 5.44
N ALA A 96 7.69 14.55 4.12
CA ALA A 96 8.60 13.72 3.34
C ALA A 96 9.03 14.47 2.09
N ARG A 97 10.32 14.40 1.73
CA ARG A 97 10.78 14.94 0.43
C ARG A 97 10.15 14.15 -0.70
N ARG A 98 10.09 12.83 -0.57
CA ARG A 98 9.47 11.98 -1.59
C ARG A 98 8.92 10.69 -1.00
N ILE A 99 7.73 10.30 -1.44
CA ILE A 99 7.13 9.02 -1.14
C ILE A 99 6.88 8.32 -2.46
N VAL A 100 7.39 7.10 -2.61
CA VAL A 100 7.19 6.28 -3.81
C VAL A 100 6.46 5.00 -3.41
N SER A 101 5.31 4.80 -4.03
CA SER A 101 4.57 3.54 -4.04
C SER A 101 4.75 2.92 -5.42
N GLN A 102 5.17 1.65 -5.47
CA GLN A 102 5.26 0.90 -6.71
C GLN A 102 4.84 -0.53 -6.44
N LEU A 103 3.88 -1.01 -7.23
CA LEU A 103 3.30 -2.33 -7.12
C LEU A 103 3.21 -2.96 -8.51
N ALA A 104 4.04 -3.97 -8.76
CA ALA A 104 3.99 -4.78 -9.96
C ALA A 104 3.20 -6.06 -9.69
N ILE A 105 2.29 -6.42 -10.58
CA ILE A 105 1.40 -7.56 -10.48
C ILE A 105 1.53 -8.38 -11.74
N TYR A 106 1.67 -9.69 -11.57
CA TYR A 106 1.81 -10.64 -12.66
C TYR A 106 0.74 -11.71 -12.54
N HIS A 107 0.07 -11.97 -13.66
CA HIS A 107 -0.93 -13.01 -13.80
C HIS A 107 -0.52 -13.94 -14.94
N LYS A 108 0.12 -15.06 -14.58
CA LYS A 108 0.58 -16.05 -15.54
C LYS A 108 -0.60 -16.82 -16.16
N PRO A 109 -0.55 -17.20 -17.44
CA PRO A 109 -1.55 -18.08 -18.06
C PRO A 109 -1.74 -19.37 -17.26
N GLY A 110 -2.99 -19.73 -16.96
CA GLY A 110 -3.31 -20.91 -16.15
C GLY A 110 -2.85 -20.83 -14.69
N GLY A 111 -2.31 -19.69 -14.26
CA GLY A 111 -1.98 -19.41 -12.87
C GLY A 111 -3.25 -19.39 -12.03
N LYS A 112 -3.19 -20.02 -10.85
CA LYS A 112 -4.33 -20.03 -9.91
C LYS A 112 -4.48 -18.72 -9.14
N GLU A 113 -3.45 -17.88 -9.14
CA GLU A 113 -3.41 -16.66 -8.35
C GLU A 113 -2.45 -15.62 -8.95
N ILE A 114 -2.69 -14.35 -8.61
CA ILE A 114 -1.81 -13.23 -8.97
C ILE A 114 -0.62 -13.13 -8.01
N ALA A 115 0.54 -12.80 -8.57
CA ALA A 115 1.77 -12.49 -7.85
C ALA A 115 1.95 -10.97 -7.78
N ALA A 116 2.30 -10.42 -6.61
CA ALA A 116 2.46 -8.99 -6.38
C ALA A 116 3.81 -8.67 -5.74
N TYR A 117 4.46 -7.63 -6.27
CA TYR A 117 5.82 -7.24 -5.92
C TYR A 117 5.85 -5.73 -5.65
N PRO A 118 6.07 -5.30 -4.40
CA PRO A 118 6.14 -3.88 -4.05
C PRO A 118 7.50 -3.23 -4.36
N LEU A 119 8.23 -3.77 -5.34
CA LEU A 119 9.61 -3.38 -5.67
C LEU A 119 9.67 -1.93 -6.14
N GLY A 120 10.63 -1.17 -5.60
CA GLY A 120 10.84 0.25 -5.89
C GLY A 120 10.11 1.22 -4.94
N SER A 121 9.22 0.70 -4.10
CA SER A 121 8.58 1.47 -3.03
C SER A 121 9.61 1.93 -2.00
N ARG A 122 9.52 3.20 -1.55
CA ARG A 122 10.45 3.79 -0.59
C ARG A 122 9.97 5.13 -0.05
N PHE A 123 10.63 5.57 1.03
CA PHE A 123 10.55 6.93 1.56
C PHE A 123 11.88 7.63 1.36
N GLU A 124 11.85 8.91 0.99
CA GLU A 124 13.03 9.77 0.99
C GLU A 124 12.79 10.93 1.96
N GLU A 125 13.65 11.02 2.99
CA GLU A 125 13.62 12.08 4.01
C GLU A 125 12.26 12.20 4.71
N LEU A 126 11.79 11.10 5.29
CA LEU A 126 10.58 11.08 6.12
C LEU A 126 10.86 11.72 7.48
N TYR A 127 9.99 12.62 7.91
CA TYR A 127 9.97 13.22 9.23
C TYR A 127 8.60 13.03 9.87
N VAL A 128 8.58 12.69 11.15
CA VAL A 128 7.37 12.64 11.96
C VAL A 128 7.63 13.39 13.27
N ALA A 129 6.77 14.37 13.57
CA ALA A 129 6.90 15.25 14.74
C ALA A 129 8.31 15.89 14.86
N GLY A 130 8.86 16.34 13.74
CA GLY A 130 10.18 16.99 13.67
C GLY A 130 11.38 16.06 13.76
N ARG A 131 11.19 14.74 13.87
CA ARG A 131 12.27 13.75 13.90
C ARG A 131 12.37 13.04 12.57
N LYS A 132 13.60 12.91 12.04
CA LYS A 132 13.85 12.09 10.85
C LYS A 132 13.60 10.63 11.20
N ILE A 133 12.84 9.95 10.35
CA ILE A 133 12.51 8.53 10.46
C ILE A 133 13.20 7.81 9.30
N ASP A 134 14.21 6.99 9.60
CA ASP A 134 14.82 6.14 8.58
C ASP A 134 14.08 4.80 8.56
N VAL A 135 13.46 4.49 7.41
CA VAL A 135 12.58 3.33 7.22
C VAL A 135 13.24 2.32 6.29
N GLU A 136 13.41 1.09 6.77
CA GLU A 136 13.80 -0.06 5.96
C GLU A 136 12.56 -0.89 5.63
N LEU A 137 12.32 -1.17 4.35
CA LEU A 137 11.21 -2.01 3.90
C LEU A 137 11.67 -3.46 3.68
N ASP A 138 10.89 -4.42 4.15
CA ASP A 138 11.08 -5.86 4.00
C ASP A 138 10.61 -6.36 2.64
N LEU A 139 11.19 -5.86 1.55
CA LEU A 139 10.73 -6.24 0.20
C LEU A 139 10.99 -7.72 -0.13
N ASP A 140 12.00 -8.32 0.50
CA ASP A 140 12.42 -9.72 0.25
C ASP A 140 11.36 -10.72 0.68
N THR A 141 10.81 -10.57 1.89
CA THR A 141 9.78 -11.49 2.41
C THR A 141 8.56 -11.54 1.49
N PHE A 142 8.12 -10.38 0.99
CA PHE A 142 6.97 -10.28 0.09
C PHE A 142 7.29 -10.72 -1.34
N THR A 143 8.52 -10.49 -1.80
CA THR A 143 8.98 -10.97 -3.11
C THR A 143 9.08 -12.50 -3.13
N ALA A 144 9.52 -13.10 -2.03
CA ALA A 144 9.57 -14.55 -1.86
C ALA A 144 8.18 -15.18 -1.70
N ASN A 145 7.19 -14.40 -1.24
CA ASN A 145 5.81 -14.84 -1.02
C ASN A 145 4.81 -13.92 -1.76
N PRO A 146 4.85 -13.88 -3.10
CA PRO A 146 4.18 -12.83 -3.86
C PRO A 146 2.66 -13.04 -4.01
N SER A 147 2.15 -14.24 -3.70
CA SER A 147 0.72 -14.55 -3.72
C SER A 147 0.16 -14.66 -2.30
N TRP A 148 -1.13 -14.41 -2.14
CA TRP A 148 -1.84 -14.54 -0.86
C TRP A 148 -1.71 -15.96 -0.32
N SER A 149 -1.85 -16.98 -1.17
CA SER A 149 -1.73 -18.38 -0.74
C SER A 149 -0.29 -18.72 -0.30
N ALA A 150 0.71 -18.21 -1.02
CA ALA A 150 2.12 -18.40 -0.67
C ALA A 150 2.44 -17.74 0.68
N LEU A 151 2.00 -16.49 0.86
CA LEU A 151 2.19 -15.74 2.10
C LEU A 151 1.47 -16.39 3.27
N GLN A 152 0.21 -16.80 3.09
CA GLN A 152 -0.56 -17.48 4.14
C GLN A 152 0.08 -18.82 4.53
N LYS A 153 0.56 -19.60 3.55
CA LYS A 153 1.29 -20.85 3.80
C LYS A 153 2.55 -20.57 4.61
N HIS A 154 3.36 -19.61 4.20
CA HIS A 154 4.62 -19.28 4.88
C HIS A 154 4.39 -18.75 6.29
N LEU A 155 3.39 -17.89 6.48
CA LEU A 155 2.93 -17.42 7.78
C LEU A 155 2.51 -18.58 8.70
N ARG A 156 1.86 -19.62 8.18
CA ARG A 156 1.46 -20.80 8.97
C ARG A 156 2.63 -21.73 9.29
N SER A 157 3.59 -21.87 8.38
CA SER A 157 4.68 -22.85 8.51
C SER A 157 5.95 -22.31 9.17
N SER A 158 6.20 -21.00 9.12
CA SER A 158 7.46 -20.39 9.57
C SER A 158 7.33 -19.74 10.94
N ARG A 159 7.82 -20.41 11.99
CA ARG A 159 7.91 -19.80 13.34
C ARG A 159 8.82 -18.58 13.36
N GLU A 160 9.89 -18.58 12.56
CA GLU A 160 10.81 -17.46 12.46
C GLU A 160 10.12 -16.21 11.92
N LEU A 161 9.40 -16.35 10.80
CA LEU A 161 8.62 -15.24 10.26
C LEU A 161 7.56 -14.82 11.29
N GLN A 162 6.84 -15.78 11.86
CA GLN A 162 5.85 -15.49 12.90
C GLN A 162 6.45 -14.61 14.00
N ASP A 163 7.52 -15.05 14.65
CA ASP A 163 8.15 -14.35 15.77
C ASP A 163 8.75 -13.01 15.36
N ASP A 164 9.30 -12.91 14.15
CA ASP A 164 9.75 -11.65 13.59
C ASP A 164 8.61 -10.65 13.40
N LEU A 165 7.48 -11.09 12.85
CA LEU A 165 6.28 -10.28 12.74
C LEU A 165 5.66 -9.95 14.10
N LYS A 166 5.72 -10.86 15.09
CA LYS A 166 5.35 -10.56 16.49
C LYS A 166 6.17 -9.41 17.03
N ARG A 167 7.49 -9.46 16.86
CA ARG A 167 8.41 -8.39 17.30
C ARG A 167 8.17 -7.08 16.58
N ARG A 168 8.01 -7.08 15.26
CA ARG A 168 7.84 -5.86 14.45
C ARG A 168 6.48 -5.22 14.65
N TRP A 169 5.44 -6.03 14.69
CA TRP A 169 4.06 -5.56 14.58
C TRP A 169 3.27 -5.61 15.88
N GLY A 170 3.90 -6.03 16.98
CA GLY A 170 3.17 -6.38 18.21
C GLY A 170 2.14 -7.50 17.94
N TRP A 171 2.39 -8.33 16.92
CA TRP A 171 1.48 -9.36 16.49
C TRP A 171 1.39 -10.43 17.58
N SER A 172 0.22 -10.62 18.20
CA SER A 172 0.03 -11.56 19.32
C SER A 172 -0.12 -13.03 18.87
N GLY A 173 0.23 -13.35 17.63
CA GLY A 173 -0.07 -14.64 17.00
C GLY A 173 -1.25 -14.55 16.02
N PRO A 174 -1.76 -15.69 15.52
CA PRO A 174 -2.78 -15.75 14.46
C PRO A 174 -4.11 -15.02 14.79
N GLU A 175 -4.29 -14.58 16.03
CA GLU A 175 -5.43 -13.80 16.54
C GLU A 175 -5.35 -12.28 16.27
N CYS A 176 -4.22 -11.76 15.73
CA CYS A 176 -4.07 -10.34 15.36
C CYS A 176 -4.30 -10.02 13.87
N VAL A 177 -4.58 -11.03 13.05
CA VAL A 177 -5.64 -10.87 12.05
C VAL A 177 -6.88 -10.63 12.92
N THR A 178 -7.87 -9.78 12.59
CA THR A 178 -9.24 -10.18 12.98
C THR A 178 -9.28 -11.67 12.68
N GLN A 179 -9.35 -12.58 13.69
CA GLN A 179 -9.03 -14.02 13.56
C GLN A 179 -9.20 -14.41 12.12
N PRO A 180 -8.26 -15.06 11.38
CA PRO A 180 -8.63 -15.55 10.05
C PRO A 180 -10.00 -16.13 10.28
N ARG A 181 -11.04 -15.49 9.71
CA ARG A 181 -12.38 -15.93 10.06
C ARG A 181 -12.29 -17.42 9.71
N GLU A 182 -13.10 -18.25 10.33
CA GLU A 182 -13.16 -19.65 9.88
C GLU A 182 -13.26 -19.75 8.33
N ASP A 183 -13.66 -18.65 7.67
CA ASP A 183 -13.33 -18.22 6.31
C ASP A 183 -11.83 -18.07 5.91
N PRO A 184 -11.28 -19.07 5.17
CA PRO A 184 -9.98 -18.99 4.55
C PRO A 184 -9.84 -17.87 3.53
N GLU A 185 -10.87 -17.12 3.13
CA GLU A 185 -10.79 -16.03 2.14
C GLU A 185 -10.45 -14.65 2.73
N SER A 186 -10.23 -14.57 4.05
CA SER A 186 -9.99 -13.29 4.73
C SER A 186 -8.73 -12.56 4.22
N PRO A 187 -8.81 -11.24 3.95
CA PRO A 187 -7.65 -10.44 3.55
C PRO A 187 -6.64 -10.36 4.69
N VAL A 188 -5.35 -10.31 4.34
CA VAL A 188 -4.27 -10.02 5.27
C VAL A 188 -3.81 -8.58 5.08
N ILE A 189 -3.78 -7.82 6.16
CA ILE A 189 -3.22 -6.45 6.18
C ILE A 189 -1.93 -6.52 6.99
N MET A 190 -0.85 -6.02 6.41
CA MET A 190 0.45 -5.97 7.08
C MET A 190 1.29 -4.79 6.62
N SER A 191 2.37 -4.48 7.32
CA SER A 191 3.29 -3.41 6.93
C SER A 191 4.54 -3.96 6.25
N LEU A 192 5.00 -3.31 5.20
CA LEU A 192 6.30 -3.58 4.59
C LEU A 192 7.45 -3.09 5.47
N VAL A 193 7.23 -2.35 6.56
CA VAL A 193 8.33 -1.84 7.39
C VAL A 193 9.01 -2.98 8.15
N ARG A 194 10.28 -3.20 7.84
CA ARG A 194 11.19 -4.09 8.56
C ARG A 194 11.68 -3.43 9.84
N ARG A 195 12.17 -2.20 9.70
CA ARG A 195 12.77 -1.39 10.78
C ARG A 195 12.44 0.07 10.56
N ALA A 196 12.25 0.79 11.65
CA ALA A 196 12.16 2.24 11.65
C ALA A 196 12.98 2.78 12.83
N SER A 197 13.90 3.70 12.58
CA SER A 197 14.66 4.41 13.62
C SER A 197 14.21 5.87 13.71
N GLY A 198 14.46 6.52 14.86
CA GLY A 198 14.05 7.91 15.09
C GLY A 198 12.60 8.12 15.56
N CYS A 199 11.81 7.04 15.66
CA CYS A 199 10.42 7.10 16.10
C CYS A 199 10.27 7.61 17.55
N PRO A 200 9.36 8.56 17.83
CA PRO A 200 9.08 9.06 19.17
C PRO A 200 8.27 8.10 20.08
N GLY A 201 8.34 6.78 19.85
CA GLY A 201 7.51 5.77 20.53
C GLY A 201 8.15 5.11 21.75
N THR A 202 7.34 4.41 22.54
CA THR A 202 7.82 3.48 23.57
C THR A 202 8.18 2.13 22.94
N PRO A 203 9.05 1.30 23.56
CA PRO A 203 9.46 0.00 23.02
C PRO A 203 8.31 -0.98 22.72
N ALA A 204 7.11 -0.74 23.26
CA ALA A 204 5.92 -1.57 23.10
C ALA A 204 5.10 -1.26 21.84
N THR A 205 5.48 -0.24 21.06
CA THR A 205 4.71 0.17 19.87
C THR A 205 5.23 -0.55 18.61
N PRO A 206 4.35 -1.08 17.74
CA PRO A 206 4.75 -1.63 16.46
C PRO A 206 5.59 -0.64 15.64
N VAL A 207 6.65 -1.12 14.98
CA VAL A 207 7.64 -0.24 14.31
C VAL A 207 7.06 0.58 13.16
N TYR A 208 5.92 0.15 12.60
CA TYR A 208 5.23 0.81 11.50
C TYR A 208 4.12 1.77 11.93
N VAL A 209 3.81 1.84 13.24
CA VAL A 209 2.80 2.72 13.81
C VAL A 209 3.47 3.73 14.71
N ILE A 210 3.44 5.01 14.31
CA ILE A 210 4.04 6.11 15.06
C ILE A 210 2.90 6.91 15.70
N PRO A 211 2.63 6.72 17.01
CA PRO A 211 1.69 7.56 17.72
C PRO A 211 2.31 8.95 17.93
N VAL A 212 1.54 10.00 17.64
CA VAL A 212 1.92 11.38 17.88
C VAL A 212 0.86 12.01 18.77
N LYS A 213 1.25 12.41 19.99
CA LYS A 213 0.37 13.01 20.98
C LYS A 213 -0.30 14.27 20.40
N GLY A 214 -1.62 14.34 20.49
CA GLY A 214 -2.41 15.47 19.98
C GLY A 214 -2.54 15.53 18.44
N PHE A 215 -2.05 14.53 17.72
CA PHE A 215 -2.18 14.45 16.25
C PHE A 215 -2.88 13.15 15.83
N GLY A 216 -2.50 12.01 16.40
CA GLY A 216 -3.08 10.70 16.07
C GLY A 216 -2.02 9.63 15.82
N LYS A 217 -2.28 8.74 14.87
CA LYS A 217 -1.39 7.63 14.49
C LYS A 217 -0.98 7.75 13.03
N VAL A 218 0.32 7.57 12.78
CA VAL A 218 0.90 7.45 11.44
C VAL A 218 1.23 5.98 11.19
N PHE A 219 0.63 5.40 10.14
CA PHE A 219 0.91 4.04 9.69
C PHE A 219 1.76 4.11 8.42
N LEU A 220 2.79 3.27 8.36
CA LEU A 220 3.75 3.26 7.26
C LEU A 220 3.67 1.97 6.43
N ALA A 221 3.65 2.14 5.11
CA ALA A 221 3.78 1.10 4.09
C ALA A 221 2.87 -0.12 4.30
N GLU A 222 1.56 0.09 4.42
CA GLU A 222 0.59 -1.00 4.59
C GLU A 222 0.27 -1.67 3.26
N LEU A 223 0.49 -2.98 3.20
CA LEU A 223 0.08 -3.88 2.12
C LEU A 223 -1.14 -4.70 2.57
N LEU A 224 -2.25 -4.50 1.88
CA LEU A 224 -3.41 -5.38 1.92
C LEU A 224 -3.30 -6.42 0.80
N MET A 225 -3.45 -7.68 1.17
CA MET A 225 -3.37 -8.83 0.29
C MET A 225 -4.59 -9.74 0.52
N SER A 226 -5.44 -9.94 -0.50
CA SER A 226 -6.53 -10.94 -0.52
C SER A 226 -6.46 -11.73 -1.82
N ARG A 227 -7.08 -12.90 -2.00
CA ARG A 227 -6.94 -13.64 -3.28
C ARG A 227 -7.08 -12.80 -4.56
N ASN A 228 -7.99 -11.82 -4.53
CA ASN A 228 -8.35 -10.98 -5.66
C ASN A 228 -8.09 -9.49 -5.38
N ALA A 229 -7.16 -9.12 -4.51
CA ALA A 229 -6.80 -7.72 -4.34
C ALA A 229 -5.39 -7.55 -3.79
N ARG A 230 -4.71 -6.53 -4.31
CA ARG A 230 -3.41 -6.06 -3.82
C ARG A 230 -3.48 -4.56 -3.72
N ARG A 231 -3.26 -4.03 -2.52
CA ARG A 231 -3.27 -2.58 -2.28
C ARG A 231 -2.13 -2.19 -1.36
N LEU A 232 -1.27 -1.31 -1.84
CA LEU A 232 -0.20 -0.69 -1.08
C LEU A 232 -0.57 0.76 -0.75
N THR A 233 -0.43 1.13 0.51
CA THR A 233 -0.60 2.50 1.01
C THR A 233 0.65 2.90 1.77
N MET A 234 1.39 3.88 1.26
CA MET A 234 2.67 4.27 1.86
C MET A 234 2.51 5.03 3.17
N VAL A 235 1.55 5.95 3.28
CA VAL A 235 1.22 6.62 4.55
C VAL A 235 -0.27 6.55 4.76
N ARG A 236 -0.70 6.07 5.93
CA ARG A 236 -2.09 6.22 6.38
C ARG A 236 -2.10 6.95 7.72
N LEU A 237 -3.03 7.87 7.87
CA LEU A 237 -3.23 8.63 9.10
C LEU A 237 -4.60 8.33 9.68
N GLU A 238 -4.61 8.08 10.98
CA GLU A 238 -5.80 8.17 11.82
C GLU A 238 -5.59 9.32 12.79
N LEU A 239 -6.21 10.46 12.49
CA LEU A 239 -6.08 11.65 13.30
C LEU A 239 -6.90 11.50 14.59
N GLY A 240 -6.42 12.11 15.67
CA GLY A 240 -7.10 12.15 16.96
C GLY A 240 -7.09 13.56 17.58
N SER A 241 -7.90 13.76 18.63
CA SER A 241 -8.18 15.09 19.20
C SER A 241 -6.92 15.95 19.46
N PRO A 242 -6.90 17.24 19.03
CA PRO A 242 -8.02 18.01 18.48
C PRO A 242 -8.26 17.87 16.97
N VAL A 243 -7.38 17.19 16.22
CA VAL A 243 -7.52 17.00 14.76
C VAL A 243 -8.25 15.69 14.48
N GLU A 244 -9.24 15.68 13.61
CA GLU A 244 -10.01 14.46 13.34
C GLU A 244 -10.13 14.22 11.86
N GLY A 245 -9.98 12.97 11.44
CA GLY A 245 -9.95 12.61 10.03
C GLY A 245 -9.20 11.31 9.77
N LYS A 246 -9.37 10.79 8.57
CA LYS A 246 -8.63 9.64 8.06
C LYS A 246 -8.17 9.95 6.66
N MET A 247 -6.90 9.70 6.40
CA MET A 247 -6.30 9.98 5.10
C MET A 247 -5.20 9.00 4.75
N SER A 248 -4.90 8.91 3.47
CA SER A 248 -3.87 8.04 2.92
C SER A 248 -3.12 8.73 1.80
N PHE A 249 -1.84 8.41 1.65
CA PHE A 249 -0.94 8.96 0.64
C PHE A 249 -0.09 7.85 0.01
N GLY A 250 0.23 8.02 -1.27
CA GLY A 250 1.00 7.04 -2.04
C GLY A 250 0.26 5.71 -2.19
N GLY A 251 -0.96 5.76 -2.73
CA GLY A 251 -1.77 4.57 -2.98
C GLY A 251 -1.46 3.93 -4.33
N ALA A 252 -1.29 2.62 -4.35
CA ALA A 252 -1.19 1.81 -5.55
C ALA A 252 -1.93 0.49 -5.35
N GLU A 253 -2.75 0.10 -6.32
CA GLU A 253 -3.50 -1.14 -6.28
C GLU A 253 -3.56 -1.81 -7.65
N GLY A 254 -3.85 -3.10 -7.64
CA GLY A 254 -4.26 -3.80 -8.84
C GLY A 254 -4.80 -5.18 -8.57
N ASN A 255 -5.53 -5.69 -9.55
CA ASN A 255 -6.17 -7.00 -9.51
C ASN A 255 -6.63 -7.45 -10.91
N GLY A 256 -5.76 -8.09 -11.68
CA GLY A 256 -6.19 -8.71 -12.93
C GLY A 256 -7.02 -9.97 -12.69
N SER A 257 -8.05 -10.23 -13.52
CA SER A 257 -8.83 -11.47 -13.48
C SER A 257 -8.98 -12.10 -14.87
N MET A 258 -8.98 -13.43 -14.92
CA MET A 258 -9.27 -14.18 -16.15
C MET A 258 -10.71 -14.67 -16.13
N HIS A 259 -11.42 -14.48 -17.25
CA HIS A 259 -12.79 -14.91 -17.45
C HIS A 259 -12.88 -15.82 -18.68
N PRO A 260 -13.66 -16.92 -18.62
CA PRO A 260 -13.94 -17.71 -19.82
C PRO A 260 -14.74 -16.88 -20.82
N ILE A 261 -14.48 -17.09 -22.11
CA ILE A 261 -15.24 -16.55 -23.24
C ILE A 261 -16.16 -17.64 -23.79
#